data_AF-A0A172ZDU4-F1
#
_entry.id   AF-A0A172ZDU4-F1
#
_cell.length_a   1.000
_cell.length_b   1.000
_cell.length_c   1.000
_cell.angle_alpha   90.00
_cell.angle_beta   90.00
_cell.angle_gamma   90.00
#
_symmetry.space_group_name_H-M   'P 1'
#
loop_
_entity.id
_entity.type
_entity.pdbx_description
1 polymer ?
#
loop_
_entity_poly.entity_id
_entity_poly.type
_entity_poly.pdbx_seq_one_letter_code
_entity_poly.pdbx_strand_id
1 'polypeptide(L)'
;MNKTPLSSARWFIAGFAPTIIMLMLLLLFFPMTGFQRIVSIPMTLVANFFIIFLCLSLTRLMPRIPGIILWSLTVIMTLVLAVWWHPQDIYPSVGQQAWLWLNGQEIKPLYE
;
A
#
# COMPACT_ATOMS: atom_id res chain seq x y z
N MET A 1 11.15 5.39 30.14
CA MET A 1 10.49 4.64 29.06
C MET A 1 9.38 5.50 28.50
N ASN A 2 9.59 6.10 27.33
CA ASN A 2 8.63 7.00 26.73
C ASN A 2 7.38 6.17 26.37
N LYS A 3 6.28 6.34 27.10
CA LYS A 3 5.00 5.76 26.72
C LYS A 3 4.62 6.47 25.42
N THR A 4 4.91 5.85 24.29
CA THR A 4 4.47 6.35 22.99
C THR A 4 2.94 6.54 23.07
N PRO A 5 2.37 7.58 22.44
CA PRO A 5 0.92 7.89 22.47
C PRO A 5 0.11 6.90 21.61
N LEU A 6 0.41 5.61 21.79
CA LEU A 6 0.21 4.43 20.96
C LEU A 6 -1.16 3.78 21.18
N SER A 7 -2.18 4.62 21.38
CA SER A 7 -3.59 4.22 21.53
C SER A 7 -4.57 5.15 20.81
N SER A 8 -4.07 6.22 20.18
CA SER A 8 -4.97 7.25 19.66
C SER A 8 -5.39 6.93 18.23
N ALA A 9 -6.70 6.98 17.99
CA ALA A 9 -7.34 6.93 16.66
C ALA A 9 -6.65 7.85 15.62
N ARG A 10 -5.96 8.89 16.08
CA ARG A 10 -5.13 9.79 15.26
C ARG A 10 -4.05 9.07 14.47
N TRP A 11 -3.29 8.16 15.11
CA TRP A 11 -2.25 7.40 14.40
C TRP A 11 -2.84 6.41 13.43
N PHE A 12 -3.98 5.81 13.79
CA PHE A 12 -4.73 4.94 12.90
C PHE A 12 -5.16 5.69 11.62
N ILE A 13 -5.76 6.87 11.79
CA ILE A 13 -6.17 7.75 10.67
C ILE A 13 -4.94 8.21 9.87
N ALA A 14 -3.85 8.62 10.53
CA ALA A 14 -2.63 9.05 9.86
C ALA A 14 -2.00 7.93 9.02
N GLY A 15 -2.14 6.67 9.43
CA GLY A 15 -1.69 5.51 8.66
C GLY A 15 -2.37 5.35 7.30
N PHE A 16 -3.53 5.98 7.07
CA PHE A 16 -4.18 5.98 5.75
C PHE A 16 -3.60 7.02 4.78
N ALA A 17 -2.91 8.05 5.28
CA ALA A 17 -2.41 9.13 4.42
C ALA A 17 -1.49 8.61 3.29
N PRO A 18 -0.51 7.71 3.54
CA PRO A 18 0.31 7.13 2.48
C PRO A 18 -0.51 6.41 1.41
N THR A 19 -1.52 5.63 1.81
CA THR A 19 -2.40 4.89 0.89
C THR A 19 -3.22 5.82 0.03
N ILE A 20 -3.79 6.87 0.62
CA ILE A 20 -4.61 7.85 -0.12
C ILE A 20 -3.73 8.57 -1.14
N ILE A 21 -2.56 9.07 -0.72
CA ILE A 21 -1.60 9.72 -1.62
C ILE A 21 -1.20 8.77 -2.75
N MET A 22 -0.88 7.52 -2.41
CA MET A 22 -0.44 6.55 -3.42
C MET A 22 -1.54 6.18 -4.41
N LEU A 23 -2.78 5.98 -3.94
CA LEU A 23 -3.92 5.75 -4.81
C LEU A 23 -4.18 6.94 -5.73
N MET A 24 -4.08 8.18 -5.24
CA MET A 24 -4.19 9.37 -6.08
C MET A 24 -3.13 9.41 -7.17
N LEU A 25 -1.86 9.11 -6.82
CA LEU A 25 -0.76 9.07 -7.79
C LEU A 25 -0.98 7.96 -8.83
N LEU A 26 -1.37 6.76 -8.40
CA LEU A 26 -1.63 5.63 -9.31
C LEU A 26 -2.78 5.95 -10.27
N LEU A 27 -3.84 6.60 -9.79
CA LEU A 27 -4.96 7.01 -10.64
C LEU A 27 -4.57 8.09 -11.65
N LEU A 28 -3.61 8.96 -11.30
CA LEU A 28 -3.13 10.02 -12.19
C LEU A 28 -2.20 9.47 -13.28
N PHE A 29 -1.26 8.60 -12.90
CA PHE A 29 -0.23 8.09 -13.82
C PHE A 29 -0.63 6.82 -14.57
N PHE A 30 -1.56 6.02 -14.01
CA PHE A 30 -2.00 4.75 -14.58
C PHE A 30 -3.53 4.71 -14.72
N PRO A 31 -4.13 5.57 -15.55
CA PRO A 31 -5.58 5.76 -15.61
C PRO A 31 -6.35 4.56 -16.21
N MET A 32 -5.66 3.60 -16.84
CA MET A 32 -6.23 2.48 -17.58
C MET A 32 -6.74 1.36 -16.65
N THR A 33 -7.64 1.70 -15.73
CA THR A 33 -8.14 0.81 -14.65
C THR A 33 -9.64 0.56 -14.65
N GLY A 34 -10.35 1.10 -15.65
CA GLY A 34 -11.78 0.88 -15.96
C GLY A 34 -12.63 0.39 -14.80
N PHE A 35 -13.17 -0.83 -14.94
CA PHE A 35 -14.03 -1.45 -13.92
C PHE A 35 -13.24 -2.01 -12.74
N GLN A 36 -12.01 -2.50 -12.97
CA GLN A 36 -11.21 -3.14 -11.94
C GLN A 36 -10.88 -2.19 -10.77
N ARG A 37 -10.81 -0.88 -11.03
CA ARG A 37 -10.67 0.18 -10.03
C ARG A 37 -11.76 0.18 -8.96
N ILE A 38 -13.00 -0.13 -9.32
CA ILE A 38 -14.15 -0.11 -8.40
C ILE A 38 -13.94 -1.14 -7.29
N VAL A 39 -13.28 -2.26 -7.61
CA VAL A 39 -12.97 -3.33 -6.66
C VAL A 39 -11.62 -3.11 -5.99
N SER A 40 -10.60 -2.67 -6.75
CA SER A 40 -9.23 -2.57 -6.23
C SER A 40 -9.05 -1.49 -5.17
N ILE A 41 -9.69 -0.32 -5.31
CA ILE A 41 -9.56 0.77 -4.33
C ILE A 41 -10.10 0.34 -2.95
N PRO A 42 -11.34 -0.18 -2.81
CA PRO A 42 -11.83 -0.70 -1.54
C PRO A 42 -10.94 -1.81 -0.98
N MET A 43 -10.49 -2.75 -1.81
CA MET A 43 -9.63 -3.87 -1.37
C MET A 43 -8.28 -3.38 -0.83
N THR A 44 -7.66 -2.40 -1.47
CA THR A 44 -6.40 -1.79 -1.00
C THR A 44 -6.62 -1.06 0.33
N LEU A 45 -7.73 -0.36 0.51
CA LEU A 45 -8.06 0.31 1.77
C LEU A 45 -8.29 -0.70 2.90
N VAL A 46 -8.99 -1.80 2.63
CA VAL A 46 -9.21 -2.89 3.59
C VAL A 46 -7.89 -3.57 3.96
N ALA A 47 -7.02 -3.85 2.99
CA ALA A 47 -5.70 -4.41 3.29
C ALA A 47 -4.85 -3.46 4.13
N ASN A 48 -4.85 -2.17 3.80
CA ASN A 48 -4.13 -1.16 4.58
C ASN A 48 -4.67 -1.05 6.02
N PHE A 49 -5.98 -1.17 6.21
CA PHE A 49 -6.59 -1.25 7.55
C PHE A 49 -5.92 -2.36 8.38
N PHE A 50 -5.77 -3.57 7.81
CA PHE A 50 -5.13 -4.69 8.49
C PHE A 50 -3.63 -4.45 8.75
N ILE A 51 -2.90 -3.84 7.82
CA ILE A 51 -1.48 -3.52 8.01
C ILE A 51 -1.29 -2.54 9.17
N ILE A 52 -2.07 -1.45 9.21
CA ILE A 52 -2.00 -0.47 10.30
C ILE A 52 -2.39 -1.11 11.63
N PHE A 53 -3.47 -1.91 11.63
CA PHE A 53 -3.92 -2.62 12.83
C PHE A 53 -2.84 -3.58 13.37
N LEU A 54 -2.19 -4.34 12.49
CA LEU A 54 -1.08 -5.22 12.84
C LEU A 54 0.10 -4.43 13.41
N CYS A 55 0.48 -3.31 12.79
CA CYS A 55 1.55 -2.44 13.30
C CYS A 55 1.25 -1.93 14.72
N LEU A 56 0.04 -1.42 14.95
CA LEU A 56 -0.38 -0.97 16.28
C LEU A 56 -0.42 -2.12 17.30
N SER A 57 -0.72 -3.34 16.87
CA SER A 57 -0.66 -4.53 17.73
C SER A 57 0.79 -4.91 18.06
N LEU A 58 1.68 -4.93 17.05
CA LEU A 58 3.10 -5.26 17.21
C LEU A 58 3.85 -4.26 18.07
N THR A 59 3.54 -2.97 17.95
CA THR A 59 4.14 -1.93 18.81
C THR A 59 3.82 -2.14 20.30
N ARG A 60 2.72 -2.84 20.64
CA ARG A 60 2.40 -3.24 22.02
C ARG A 60 3.06 -4.55 22.42
N LEU A 61 3.10 -5.53 21.52
CA LEU A 61 3.67 -6.86 21.78
C LEU A 61 5.20 -6.87 21.81
N MET A 62 5.85 -5.96 21.08
CA MET A 62 7.29 -5.90 20.91
C MET A 62 7.86 -4.53 21.33
N PRO A 63 7.79 -4.17 22.63
CA PRO A 63 8.18 -2.84 23.12
C PRO A 63 9.68 -2.53 22.96
N ARG A 64 10.50 -3.54 22.64
CA ARG A 64 11.93 -3.39 22.35
C ARG A 64 12.20 -2.86 20.95
N ILE A 65 11.25 -2.99 20.02
CA ILE A 65 11.40 -2.46 18.66
C ILE A 65 10.97 -1.00 18.67
N PRO A 66 11.84 -0.06 18.21
CA PRO A 66 11.48 1.34 18.08
C PRO A 66 10.23 1.51 17.19
N GLY A 67 9.24 2.26 17.68
CA GLY A 67 7.99 2.50 16.94
C GLY A 67 8.23 3.11 15.55
N ILE A 68 9.27 3.94 15.39
CA ILE A 68 9.65 4.50 14.09
C ILE A 68 9.98 3.41 13.05
N ILE A 69 10.63 2.32 13.45
CA ILE A 69 10.96 1.21 12.55
C ILE A 69 9.68 0.51 12.11
N LEU A 70 8.77 0.23 13.04
CA LEU A 70 7.49 -0.42 12.74
C LEU A 70 6.63 0.46 11.83
N TRP A 71 6.59 1.78 12.06
CA TRP A 71 5.90 2.74 11.19
C TRP A 71 6.52 2.84 9.81
N SER A 72 7.85 2.91 9.69
CA SER A 72 8.53 2.92 8.39
C SER A 72 8.23 1.65 7.58
N LEU A 73 8.28 0.47 8.21
CA LEU A 73 7.91 -0.78 7.57
C LEU A 73 6.43 -0.81 7.15
N THR A 74 5.55 -0.24 7.97
CA THR A 74 4.12 -0.11 7.65
C THR A 74 3.91 0.72 6.39
N VAL A 75 4.56 1.89 6.31
CA VAL A 75 4.48 2.77 5.13
C VAL A 75 5.01 2.05 3.90
N ILE A 76 6.18 1.40 3.99
CA ILE A 76 6.76 0.66 2.86
C ILE A 76 5.82 -0.45 2.39
N MET A 77 5.33 -1.29 3.31
CA MET A 77 4.39 -2.37 2.96
C MET A 77 3.12 -1.85 2.31
N THR A 78 2.59 -0.73 2.81
CA THR A 78 1.40 -0.08 2.27
C THR A 78 1.61 0.38 0.83
N LEU A 79 2.75 1.04 0.56
CA LEU A 79 3.09 1.53 -0.77
C LEU A 79 3.28 0.37 -1.75
N VAL A 80 4.03 -0.66 -1.33
CA VAL A 80 4.28 -1.86 -2.15
C VAL A 80 2.96 -2.54 -2.48
N LEU A 81 2.09 -2.75 -1.50
CA LEU A 81 0.79 -3.40 -1.71
C LEU A 81 -0.10 -2.58 -2.66
N ALA A 82 -0.18 -1.27 -2.45
CA ALA A 82 -0.98 -0.38 -3.29
C ALA A 82 -0.53 -0.43 -4.76
N VAL A 83 0.78 -0.43 -5.02
CA VAL A 83 1.34 -0.58 -6.38
C VAL A 83 1.06 -1.96 -6.94
N TRP A 84 1.33 -3.01 -6.14
CA TRP A 84 1.25 -4.39 -6.61
C TRP A 84 -0.15 -4.79 -7.04
N TRP A 85 -1.15 -4.30 -6.31
CA TRP A 85 -2.55 -4.57 -6.56
C TRP A 85 -3.24 -3.52 -7.42
N HIS A 86 -2.57 -2.47 -7.86
CA HIS A 86 -3.19 -1.52 -8.76
C HIS A 86 -3.42 -2.20 -10.12
N PRO A 87 -4.68 -2.44 -10.51
CA PRO A 87 -4.99 -3.14 -11.75
C PRO A 87 -4.62 -2.27 -12.94
N GLN A 88 -4.49 -2.89 -14.11
CA GLN A 88 -4.57 -2.23 -15.40
C GLN A 88 -5.41 -3.14 -16.32
N ASP A 89 -6.32 -2.57 -17.12
CA ASP A 89 -7.24 -3.38 -17.93
C ASP A 89 -6.54 -3.98 -19.16
N ILE A 90 -5.64 -3.20 -19.78
CA ILE A 90 -4.91 -3.60 -20.99
C ILE A 90 -3.56 -4.20 -20.65
N TYR A 91 -2.93 -3.76 -19.57
CA TYR A 91 -1.58 -4.17 -19.18
C TYR A 91 -1.61 -5.03 -17.91
N PRO A 92 -0.52 -5.75 -17.58
CA PRO A 92 -0.33 -6.34 -16.26
C PRO A 92 -0.49 -5.29 -15.14
N SER A 93 -0.72 -5.73 -13.89
CA SER A 93 -0.84 -4.80 -12.76
C SER A 93 0.41 -3.91 -12.63
N VAL A 94 0.29 -2.74 -12.01
CA VAL A 94 1.42 -1.79 -11.94
C VAL A 94 2.64 -2.42 -11.24
N GLY A 95 2.44 -3.25 -10.21
CA GLY A 95 3.56 -3.99 -9.61
C GLY A 95 4.15 -5.06 -10.51
N GLN A 96 3.35 -5.74 -11.32
CA GLN A 96 3.88 -6.67 -12.33
C GLN A 96 4.70 -5.92 -13.37
N GLN A 97 4.24 -4.75 -13.83
CA GLN A 97 5.02 -3.90 -14.73
C GLN A 97 6.35 -3.47 -14.11
N ALA A 98 6.33 -3.06 -12.83
CA ALA A 98 7.55 -2.73 -12.10
C ALA A 98 8.51 -3.93 -12.01
N TRP A 99 7.99 -5.13 -11.76
CA TRP A 99 8.77 -6.37 -11.74
C TRP A 99 9.38 -6.72 -13.11
N LEU A 100 8.60 -6.64 -14.18
CA LEU A 100 9.07 -6.87 -15.54
C LEU A 100 10.17 -5.86 -15.91
N TRP A 101 9.96 -4.58 -15.60
CA TRP A 101 10.93 -3.53 -15.85
C TRP A 101 12.26 -3.76 -15.10
N LEU A 102 12.20 -4.17 -13.83
CA LEU A 102 13.39 -4.50 -13.05
C LEU A 102 14.17 -5.69 -13.63
N ASN A 103 13.49 -6.61 -14.31
CA ASN A 103 14.10 -7.76 -14.97
C ASN A 103 14.49 -7.50 -16.44
N GLY A 104 14.34 -6.26 -16.93
CA GLY A 104 14.65 -5.91 -18.31
C GLY A 104 13.70 -6.55 -19.34
N GLN A 105 12.50 -6.98 -18.92
CA GLN A 105 11.50 -7.57 -19.79
C GLN A 105 10.58 -6.50 -20.38
N GLU A 106 10.13 -6.72 -21.62
CA GLU A 106 9.16 -5.84 -22.27
C GLU A 106 7.78 -5.93 -21.59
N ILE A 107 7.15 -4.78 -21.40
CA ILE A 107 5.77 -4.69 -20.92
C ILE A 107 4.85 -4.81 -22.13
N LYS A 108 4.13 -5.92 -22.23
CA LYS A 108 3.18 -6.21 -23.31
C LYS A 108 1.74 -6.09 -22.83
N PRO A 109 0.79 -5.72 -23.72
CA PRO A 109 -0.63 -5.80 -23.39
C PRO A 109 -1.06 -7.25 -23.16
N LEU A 110 -2.09 -7.44 -22.33
CA LEU A 110 -2.66 -8.75 -22.00
C LEU A 110 -3.47 -9.35 -23.14
N TYR A 111 -3.99 -8.50 -24.03
CA TYR A 111 -4.78 -8.89 -25.20
C TYR A 111 -4.23 -8.11 -26.39
N GLU A 112 -3.87 -8.83 -27.46
CA GLU A 112 -3.51 -8.28 -28.79
C GLU A 112 -4.71 -8.37 -29.73
#